data_AF-A0A8T5I513-F1
#
_entry.id   AF-A0A8T5I513-F1
#
_cell.length_a   1.000
_cell.length_b   1.000
_cell.length_c   1.000
_cell.angle_alpha   90.00
_cell.angle_beta   90.00
_cell.angle_gamma   90.00
#
_symmetry.space_group_name_H-M   'P 1'
#
loop_
_entity.id
_entity.type
_entity.pdbx_description
1 polymer ?
#
loop_
_entity_poly.entity_id
_entity_poly.type
_entity_poly.pdbx_seq_one_letter_code
_entity_poly.pdbx_strand_id
1 'polypeptide(L)'
;MKKIILSFLILTVIVISGCNQQMSPEMGLNIPQKGTGLDKICSDFDGDGFGEGCSLGIDCAEEDPTRWFWRPFYLDEDQDFYGTGEIMHFECWGNFENSEYPLDERSFNSLDCEDLDANINPGALEICGNGIDEDCDGSDLRCNKN
;
A
#
# COMPACT_ATOMS: atom_id res chain seq x y z
N MET A 1 -36.57 -47.71 -44.15
CA MET A 1 -36.13 -49.10 -43.90
C MET A 1 -34.93 -49.06 -42.95
N LYS A 2 -34.99 -49.81 -41.84
CA LYS A 2 -33.94 -50.46 -41.01
C LYS A 2 -32.47 -49.95 -41.16
N LYS A 3 -31.60 -49.81 -40.15
CA LYS A 3 -31.53 -50.16 -38.70
C LYS A 3 -30.07 -49.84 -38.25
N ILE A 4 -29.87 -49.30 -37.03
CA ILE A 4 -28.83 -49.67 -36.00
C ILE A 4 -27.34 -49.40 -36.43
N ILE A 5 -26.42 -48.78 -35.68
CA ILE A 5 -25.83 -49.16 -34.37
C ILE A 5 -25.09 -47.97 -33.74
N LEU A 6 -25.43 -47.75 -32.47
CA LEU A 6 -24.69 -47.00 -31.45
C LEU A 6 -23.49 -47.85 -31.00
N SER A 7 -22.25 -47.33 -31.01
CA SER A 7 -21.16 -47.97 -30.26
C SER A 7 -20.10 -46.96 -29.82
N PHE A 8 -19.71 -47.15 -28.56
CA PHE A 8 -18.82 -46.36 -27.72
C PHE A 8 -17.38 -46.30 -28.26
N LEU A 9 -16.74 -45.13 -28.16
CA LEU A 9 -15.28 -45.05 -28.01
C LEU A 9 -14.90 -43.80 -27.21
N ILE A 10 -14.92 -43.96 -25.89
CA ILE A 10 -14.15 -43.13 -24.96
C ILE A 10 -12.74 -43.73 -24.96
N LEU A 11 -11.77 -43.04 -25.55
CA LEU A 11 -10.36 -43.23 -25.21
C LEU A 11 -9.53 -42.09 -25.78
N THR A 12 -8.93 -41.27 -24.92
CA THR A 12 -7.54 -40.77 -25.05
C THR A 12 -7.19 -39.97 -23.79
N VAL A 13 -6.90 -40.70 -22.71
CA VAL A 13 -5.97 -40.18 -21.69
C VAL A 13 -4.58 -40.47 -22.25
N ILE A 14 -3.98 -39.48 -22.90
CA ILE A 14 -2.59 -39.53 -23.30
C ILE A 14 -1.79 -38.90 -22.16
N VAL A 15 -1.20 -39.76 -21.34
CA VAL A 15 -0.08 -39.40 -20.45
C VAL A 15 1.15 -39.25 -21.34
N ILE A 16 1.68 -38.04 -21.49
CA ILE A 16 3.02 -37.83 -22.03
C ILE A 16 3.91 -37.36 -20.87
N SER A 17 4.81 -38.25 -20.49
CA SER A 17 5.99 -37.97 -19.67
C SER A 17 6.85 -36.84 -20.27
N GLY A 18 7.39 -36.01 -19.38
CA GLY A 18 8.70 -35.37 -19.58
C GLY A 18 8.70 -33.86 -19.71
N CYS A 19 8.55 -33.14 -18.58
CA CYS A 19 9.11 -31.79 -18.50
C CYS A 19 10.62 -31.90 -18.28
N ASN A 20 11.35 -31.51 -19.31
CA ASN A 20 12.79 -31.34 -19.35
C ASN A 20 13.16 -30.10 -18.49
N GLN A 21 13.71 -30.32 -17.29
CA GLN A 21 14.26 -29.24 -16.47
C GLN A 21 15.74 -29.05 -16.81
N GLN A 22 16.06 -27.88 -17.39
CA GLN A 22 17.44 -27.42 -17.49
C GLN A 22 17.71 -26.51 -16.28
N MET A 23 18.50 -27.03 -15.35
CA MET A 23 18.98 -26.33 -14.15
C MET A 23 19.84 -25.11 -14.52
N SER A 24 19.56 -23.95 -13.92
CA SER A 24 20.54 -22.90 -13.66
C SER A 24 21.00 -22.98 -12.19
N PRO A 25 22.25 -22.59 -11.87
CA PRO A 25 22.89 -22.94 -10.60
C PRO A 25 22.52 -22.00 -9.46
N GLU A 26 22.62 -22.58 -8.27
CA GLU A 26 22.21 -22.11 -6.95
C GLU A 26 22.94 -20.84 -6.47
N MET A 27 22.21 -19.95 -5.78
CA MET A 27 22.72 -19.24 -4.60
C MET A 27 21.67 -19.37 -3.49
N GLY A 28 22.03 -20.11 -2.44
CA GLY A 28 21.18 -20.46 -1.30
C GLY A 28 20.64 -19.25 -0.54
N LEU A 29 19.50 -19.39 0.14
CA LEU A 29 19.47 -20.11 1.41
C LEU A 29 18.26 -21.05 1.53
N ASN A 30 18.54 -22.35 1.73
CA ASN A 30 17.55 -23.34 2.16
C ASN A 30 17.26 -23.20 3.66
N ILE A 31 16.00 -23.07 4.04
CA ILE A 31 15.50 -23.66 5.29
C ILE A 31 14.23 -24.46 4.97
N PRO A 32 14.23 -25.79 5.15
CA PRO A 32 13.04 -26.60 4.97
C PRO A 32 12.25 -26.64 6.30
N GLN A 33 11.06 -26.04 6.32
CA GLN A 33 10.09 -26.32 7.38
C GLN A 33 8.96 -27.16 6.78
N LYS A 34 9.06 -28.47 7.02
CA LYS A 34 7.99 -29.43 6.75
C LYS A 34 6.95 -29.28 7.87
N GLY A 35 6.04 -28.33 7.74
CA GLY A 35 4.88 -28.21 8.61
C GLY A 35 3.67 -28.94 8.04
N THR A 36 2.84 -29.40 8.95
CA THR A 36 1.57 -30.07 8.71
C THR A 36 0.62 -29.17 7.92
N GLY A 37 -0.15 -29.71 6.96
CA GLY A 37 -1.04 -28.95 6.07
C GLY A 37 -1.76 -27.77 6.75
N LEU A 38 -1.77 -26.63 6.04
CA LEU A 38 -2.14 -25.26 6.41
C LEU A 38 -0.98 -24.28 6.74
N ASP A 39 0.25 -24.59 6.33
CA ASP A 39 1.28 -23.56 6.17
C ASP A 39 0.95 -22.74 4.93
N LYS A 40 0.38 -21.54 5.13
CA LYS A 40 0.24 -20.56 4.05
C LYS A 40 1.65 -20.16 3.63
N ILE A 41 2.09 -20.67 2.48
CA ILE A 41 3.36 -20.28 1.87
C ILE A 41 3.23 -18.79 1.55
N CYS A 42 4.22 -18.01 2.00
CA CYS A 42 4.34 -16.59 1.65
C CYS A 42 4.45 -16.46 0.13
N SER A 43 3.48 -15.77 -0.47
CA SER A 43 3.50 -15.36 -1.88
C SER A 43 4.08 -13.97 -1.97
N ASP A 44 5.40 -13.90 -2.13
CA ASP A 44 6.20 -12.70 -2.25
C ASP A 44 6.83 -12.70 -3.66
N PHE A 45 6.39 -11.77 -4.51
CA PHE A 45 6.73 -11.78 -5.94
C PHE A 45 7.91 -10.86 -6.28
N ASP A 46 8.15 -9.81 -5.50
CA ASP A 46 9.24 -8.87 -5.71
C ASP A 46 10.41 -9.04 -4.72
N GLY A 47 10.23 -9.86 -3.69
CA GLY A 47 11.26 -10.27 -2.74
C GLY A 47 11.47 -9.28 -1.59
N ASP A 48 10.52 -8.36 -1.33
CA ASP A 48 10.61 -7.40 -0.23
C ASP A 48 10.12 -7.97 1.12
N GLY A 49 9.55 -9.18 1.09
CA GLY A 49 9.05 -9.92 2.24
C GLY A 49 7.61 -9.63 2.63
N PHE A 50 6.90 -8.79 1.87
CA PHE A 50 5.47 -8.58 1.95
C PHE A 50 4.74 -9.46 0.92
N GLY A 51 3.46 -9.74 1.17
CA GLY A 51 2.65 -10.55 0.28
C GLY A 51 1.67 -11.47 1.00
N GLU A 52 0.88 -12.21 0.22
CA GLU A 52 -0.18 -13.02 0.80
C GLU A 52 0.41 -14.17 1.65
N GLY A 53 0.20 -14.12 2.96
CA GLY A 53 0.74 -15.12 3.89
C GLY A 53 2.18 -14.88 4.31
N CYS A 54 2.77 -13.74 3.95
CA CYS A 54 4.08 -13.32 4.42
C CYS A 54 4.01 -12.76 5.85
N SER A 55 5.13 -12.83 6.57
CA SER A 55 5.20 -12.42 7.98
C SER A 55 5.23 -10.89 8.16
N LEU A 56 5.65 -10.14 7.14
CA LEU A 56 5.74 -8.68 7.21
C LEU A 56 4.41 -7.98 6.92
N GLY A 57 3.50 -8.62 6.17
CA GLY A 57 2.17 -8.09 5.89
C GLY A 57 1.70 -8.42 4.48
N ILE A 58 0.54 -7.87 4.12
CA ILE A 58 0.03 -7.88 2.75
C ILE A 58 0.80 -6.83 1.96
N ASP A 59 1.18 -7.18 0.74
CA ASP A 59 1.80 -6.28 -0.20
C ASP A 59 0.73 -5.59 -1.07
N CYS A 60 0.90 -4.28 -1.29
CA CYS A 60 0.05 -3.49 -2.17
C CYS A 60 0.59 -3.38 -3.60
N ALA A 61 1.86 -3.72 -3.84
CA ALA A 61 2.49 -3.66 -5.16
C ALA A 61 3.35 -4.90 -5.41
N GLU A 62 2.68 -5.98 -5.82
CA GLU A 62 3.29 -7.31 -6.05
C GLU A 62 4.53 -7.32 -6.98
N GLU A 63 4.76 -6.31 -7.82
CA GLU A 63 5.90 -6.26 -8.75
C GLU A 63 6.93 -5.16 -8.43
N ASP A 64 6.77 -4.42 -7.32
CA ASP A 64 7.61 -3.29 -6.96
C ASP A 64 8.09 -3.39 -5.49
N PRO A 65 9.34 -3.89 -5.27
CA PRO A 65 9.85 -4.15 -3.91
C PRO A 65 10.14 -2.87 -3.12
N THR A 66 9.82 -1.71 -3.69
CA THR A 66 9.92 -0.41 -3.05
C THR A 66 8.59 0.05 -2.46
N ARG A 67 7.48 -0.68 -2.62
CA ARG A 67 6.15 -0.31 -2.16
C ARG A 67 5.40 -1.50 -1.57
N TRP A 68 4.91 -1.38 -0.34
CA TRP A 68 4.33 -2.52 0.39
C TRP A 68 3.23 -2.15 1.38
N PHE A 69 2.94 -0.86 1.56
CA PHE A 69 2.00 -0.36 2.56
C PHE A 69 0.98 0.62 1.97
N TRP A 70 -0.30 0.40 2.25
CA TRP A 70 -1.36 1.35 1.90
C TRP A 70 -1.35 2.57 2.82
N ARG A 71 -1.03 3.75 2.27
CA ARG A 71 -1.01 5.02 3.01
C ARG A 71 -2.22 5.88 2.67
N PRO A 72 -2.94 6.43 3.67
CA PRO A 72 -4.05 7.36 3.42
C PRO A 72 -3.54 8.74 3.01
N PHE A 73 -4.37 9.44 2.23
CA PHE A 73 -4.19 10.83 1.82
C PHE A 73 -5.43 11.64 2.17
N TYR A 74 -5.21 12.91 2.43
CA TYR A 74 -6.19 13.92 2.80
C TYR A 74 -6.19 15.02 1.73
N LEU A 75 -7.32 15.69 1.52
CA LEU A 75 -7.39 16.86 0.64
C LEU A 75 -6.54 17.97 1.26
N ASP A 76 -5.76 18.67 0.45
CA ASP A 76 -4.90 19.80 0.84
C ASP A 76 -5.17 20.93 -0.17
N GLU A 77 -6.28 21.65 0.01
CA GLU A 77 -6.80 22.60 -1.01
C GLU A 77 -5.95 23.88 -1.11
N ASP A 78 -5.30 24.29 -0.03
CA ASP A 78 -4.47 25.49 0.05
C ASP A 78 -2.95 25.26 -0.14
N GLN A 79 -2.52 23.99 -0.23
CA GLN A 79 -1.17 23.55 -0.58
C GLN A 79 -0.11 23.91 0.48
N ASP A 80 -0.44 23.74 1.75
CA ASP A 80 0.47 23.99 2.87
C ASP A 80 1.13 22.74 3.47
N PHE A 81 0.88 21.58 2.85
CA PHE A 81 1.30 20.24 3.26
C PHE A 81 0.54 19.64 4.44
N TYR A 82 -0.56 20.25 4.86
CA TYR A 82 -1.54 19.70 5.77
C TYR A 82 -2.87 19.61 5.05
N GLY A 83 -3.65 18.60 5.40
CA GLY A 83 -4.95 18.38 4.78
C GLY A 83 -6.01 18.17 5.83
N THR A 84 -7.27 18.36 5.43
CA THR A 84 -8.40 18.26 6.36
C THR A 84 -9.15 16.93 6.28
N GLY A 85 -9.77 16.58 7.42
CA GLY A 85 -10.94 15.70 7.43
C GLY A 85 -10.71 14.21 7.11
N GLU A 86 -11.62 13.67 6.31
CA GLU A 86 -11.75 12.24 6.02
C GLU A 86 -10.76 11.80 4.92
N ILE A 87 -10.43 10.51 4.93
CA ILE A 87 -9.49 9.93 3.96
C ILE A 87 -10.06 10.07 2.54
N MET A 88 -9.35 10.78 1.67
CA MET A 88 -9.68 10.95 0.25
C MET A 88 -9.30 9.73 -0.57
N HIS A 89 -8.11 9.17 -0.34
CA HIS A 89 -7.59 8.05 -1.13
C HIS A 89 -6.54 7.23 -0.36
N PHE A 90 -6.30 5.99 -0.80
CA PHE A 90 -5.20 5.16 -0.33
C PHE A 90 -4.26 4.91 -1.52
N GLU A 91 -2.97 5.24 -1.37
CA GLU A 91 -1.95 4.87 -2.36
C GLU A 91 -1.00 3.84 -1.77
N CYS A 92 -0.46 2.98 -2.63
CA CYS A 92 0.56 2.02 -2.25
C CYS A 92 1.90 2.75 -2.11
N TRP A 93 2.49 2.67 -0.93
CA TRP A 93 3.66 3.42 -0.48
C TRP A 93 4.74 2.46 0.06
N GLY A 94 6.00 2.91 0.05
CA GLY A 94 7.10 2.19 0.71
C GLY A 94 8.34 3.04 0.89
N ASN A 95 9.47 2.63 0.31
CA ASN A 95 10.74 3.31 0.52
C ASN A 95 10.71 4.73 -0.07
N PHE A 96 11.37 5.65 0.61
CA PHE A 96 11.21 7.08 0.37
C PHE A 96 12.06 7.61 -0.80
N GLU A 97 12.68 6.72 -1.60
CA GLU A 97 13.74 7.13 -2.53
C GLU A 97 13.24 7.92 -3.75
N ASN A 98 11.93 7.95 -4.02
CA ASN A 98 11.36 8.70 -5.15
C ASN A 98 10.07 9.45 -4.80
N SER A 99 10.01 10.14 -3.66
CA SER A 99 8.91 11.08 -3.36
C SER A 99 9.07 12.42 -4.10
N GLU A 100 9.23 12.37 -5.42
CA GLU A 100 8.90 13.51 -6.30
C GLU A 100 7.47 13.29 -6.81
N TYR A 101 6.54 13.08 -5.88
CA TYR A 101 5.13 13.22 -6.18
C TYR A 101 4.81 14.70 -5.97
N PRO A 102 4.39 15.42 -7.03
CA PRO A 102 3.65 16.65 -6.84
C PRO A 102 2.42 16.24 -6.05
N LEU A 103 2.44 16.54 -4.76
CA LEU A 103 1.31 16.38 -3.84
C LEU A 103 0.27 17.47 -4.16
N ASP A 104 0.03 17.71 -5.45
CA ASP A 104 -0.90 18.72 -5.92
C ASP A 104 -2.26 18.33 -5.34
N GLU A 105 -2.72 19.17 -4.41
CA GLU A 105 -3.99 19.06 -3.69
C GLU A 105 -4.11 17.89 -2.67
N ARG A 106 -3.01 17.27 -2.22
CA ARG A 106 -3.08 16.14 -1.25
C ARG A 106 -1.99 16.14 -0.18
N SER A 107 -2.34 15.87 1.08
CA SER A 107 -1.39 15.68 2.17
C SER A 107 -1.45 14.28 2.81
N PHE A 108 -0.36 13.87 3.45
CA PHE A 108 -0.31 12.73 4.38
C PHE A 108 -0.68 13.08 5.81
N ASN A 109 -0.79 14.37 6.08
CA ASN A 109 -1.08 14.90 7.39
C ASN A 109 -2.51 15.40 7.40
N SER A 110 -3.33 14.89 8.33
CA SER A 110 -4.75 15.20 8.43
C SER A 110 -5.06 16.25 9.50
N LEU A 111 -4.04 16.99 9.95
CA LEU A 111 -4.11 17.83 11.13
C LEU A 111 -4.42 19.29 10.80
N ASP A 112 -4.75 19.59 9.55
CA ASP A 112 -5.21 20.92 9.20
C ASP A 112 -6.62 21.18 9.77
N CYS A 113 -6.80 22.39 10.29
CA CYS A 113 -8.05 22.91 10.80
C CYS A 113 -8.76 23.86 9.82
N GLU A 114 -8.10 24.37 8.78
CA GLU A 114 -8.68 25.26 7.76
C GLU A 114 -8.05 25.07 6.35
N ASP A 115 -8.60 24.13 5.57
CA ASP A 115 -8.13 23.71 4.22
C ASP A 115 -8.04 24.81 3.16
N LEU A 116 -8.54 26.00 3.46
CA LEU A 116 -8.64 27.13 2.52
C LEU A 116 -7.68 28.27 2.86
N ASP A 117 -6.89 28.17 3.94
CA ASP A 117 -5.94 29.20 4.37
C ASP A 117 -4.60 28.59 4.80
N ALA A 118 -3.64 28.58 3.87
CA ALA A 118 -2.29 28.08 4.06
C ALA A 118 -1.47 28.74 5.21
N ASN A 119 -2.03 29.75 5.90
CA ASN A 119 -1.45 30.35 7.10
C ASN A 119 -2.03 29.77 8.40
N ILE A 120 -2.99 28.85 8.32
CA ILE A 120 -3.64 28.19 9.44
C ILE A 120 -3.40 26.68 9.29
N ASN A 121 -2.39 26.17 9.97
CA ASN A 121 -1.99 24.77 9.95
C ASN A 121 -1.04 24.47 11.12
N PRO A 122 -0.77 23.20 11.45
CA PRO A 122 0.14 22.82 12.54
C PRO A 122 1.57 23.36 12.50
N GLY A 123 2.01 23.94 11.37
CA GLY A 123 3.30 24.60 11.24
C GLY A 123 3.26 26.13 11.35
N ALA A 124 2.08 26.73 11.44
CA ALA A 124 1.89 28.17 11.44
C ALA A 124 2.38 28.83 12.75
N LEU A 125 2.61 30.14 12.67
CA LEU A 125 2.99 30.94 13.84
C LEU A 125 1.77 31.65 14.41
N GLU A 126 1.53 31.40 15.69
CA GLU A 126 0.49 32.04 16.47
C GLU A 126 0.60 33.58 16.53
N ILE A 127 -0.51 34.25 16.22
CA ILE A 127 -0.71 35.69 16.43
C ILE A 127 -1.47 35.86 17.74
N CYS A 128 -0.71 35.97 18.83
CA CYS A 128 -1.30 35.90 20.16
C CYS A 128 -2.52 36.83 20.36
N GLY A 129 -3.59 36.27 20.89
CA GLY A 129 -4.77 37.00 21.36
C GLY A 129 -5.61 37.62 20.26
N ASN A 130 -5.45 37.18 19.00
CA ASN A 130 -6.30 37.59 17.89
C ASN A 130 -7.60 36.76 17.82
N GLY A 131 -7.70 35.67 18.59
CA GLY A 131 -8.84 34.76 18.64
C GLY A 131 -8.85 33.67 17.57
N ILE A 132 -7.76 33.50 16.82
CA ILE A 132 -7.55 32.46 15.81
C ILE A 132 -6.53 31.48 16.38
N ASP A 133 -6.73 30.21 16.11
CA ASP A 133 -5.79 29.12 16.39
C ASP A 133 -5.07 28.85 15.07
N GLU A 134 -3.94 29.52 14.85
CA GLU A 134 -3.19 29.40 13.60
C GLU A 134 -2.46 28.06 13.53
N ASP A 135 -1.94 27.58 14.66
CA ASP A 135 -1.17 26.34 14.71
C ASP A 135 -2.02 25.07 14.91
N CYS A 136 -3.34 25.19 14.82
CA CYS A 136 -4.30 24.10 14.97
C CYS A 136 -4.05 23.23 16.23
N ASP A 137 -3.50 23.80 17.31
CA ASP A 137 -3.23 23.07 18.56
C ASP A 137 -4.47 22.93 19.45
N GLY A 138 -5.56 23.59 19.06
CA GLY A 138 -6.84 23.64 19.75
C GLY A 138 -7.07 24.93 20.53
N SER A 139 -6.16 25.92 20.47
CA SER A 139 -6.35 27.22 21.11
C SER A 139 -5.42 28.35 20.64
N ASP A 140 -5.99 29.54 20.44
CA ASP A 140 -5.23 30.80 20.32
C ASP A 140 -4.26 31.02 21.49
N LEU A 141 -3.01 31.35 21.14
CA LEU A 141 -1.96 31.75 22.06
C LEU A 141 -2.32 33.01 22.84
N ARG A 142 -2.35 32.91 24.17
CA ARG A 142 -2.61 34.09 25.02
C ARG A 142 -1.39 35.00 25.15
N CYS A 143 -1.53 36.27 24.79
CA CYS A 143 -0.48 37.25 25.06
C CYS A 143 -0.29 37.51 26.57
N ASN A 144 0.96 37.45 27.03
CA ASN A 144 1.34 38.07 28.30
C ASN A 144 1.42 39.59 28.11
N LYS A 145 0.41 40.31 28.62
CA LYS A 145 0.49 41.76 28.79
C LYS A 145 1.38 42.04 30.00
N ASN A 146 2.67 42.22 29.76
CA ASN A 146 3.61 42.71 30.78
C ASN A 146 3.35 44.19 31.11
#